data_AF-A0A533RQY9-F1
#
_entry.id   AF-A0A533RQY9-F1
#
_cell.length_a   1.000
_cell.length_b   1.000
_cell.length_c   1.000
_cell.angle_alpha   90.00
_cell.angle_beta   90.00
_cell.angle_gamma   90.00
#
_symmetry.space_group_name_H-M   'P 1'
#
loop_
_entity.id
_entity.type
_entity.pdbx_description
1 polymer ?
#
loop_
_entity_poly.entity_id
_entity_poly.type
_entity_poly.pdbx_seq_one_letter_code
_entity_poly.pdbx_strand_id
1 'polypeptide(L)'
;MSKISRLLVLLVFVALALSAAPAFADPWPADVPHFSIPVTRLGGSDRFVASTAIARAAYPGWTGVNTVVLASGDDGALADPLAAGSLCWAYDAPLMLVSAKRIPAPVVTALKEIASVNPTVTVLVVGGNHSVPAGRITTLRGLVPSGTVTQPWKLGDRYQLARSIAARTRSVAATTGRSIPSAVMIANGANPAAFFDALSAASVSAQSGVPVLLTRATVLPVATQLAISESGATSRIIL
;
A
#
# COMPACT_ATOMS: atom_id res chain seq x y z
N MET A 1 23.50 -41.02 19.93
CA MET A 1 22.16 -40.81 19.36
C MET A 1 21.92 -41.91 18.33
N SER A 2 20.99 -42.83 18.60
CA SER A 2 20.78 -44.03 17.78
C SER A 2 20.15 -43.67 16.44
N LYS A 3 20.39 -44.49 15.40
CA LYS A 3 19.79 -44.33 14.06
C LYS A 3 18.25 -44.21 14.09
N ILE A 4 17.62 -44.73 15.14
CA ILE A 4 16.18 -44.67 15.39
C ILE A 4 15.71 -43.24 15.74
N SER A 5 16.53 -42.44 16.42
CA SER A 5 16.16 -41.05 16.78
C SER A 5 16.21 -40.09 15.59
N ARG A 6 17.01 -40.39 14.55
CA ARG A 6 17.06 -39.59 13.31
C ARG A 6 15.89 -39.91 12.38
N LEU A 7 15.39 -41.15 12.40
CA LEU A 7 14.26 -41.57 11.57
C LEU A 7 12.92 -41.01 12.09
N LEU A 8 12.75 -40.93 13.42
CA LEU A 8 11.57 -40.32 14.04
C LEU A 8 11.50 -38.79 13.82
N VAL A 9 12.63 -38.09 13.83
CA VAL A 9 12.66 -36.63 13.55
C VAL A 9 12.37 -36.33 12.08
N LEU A 10 12.74 -37.22 11.15
CA LEU A 10 12.42 -37.07 9.73
C LEU A 10 10.95 -37.40 9.42
N LEU A 11 10.36 -38.39 10.10
CA LEU A 11 8.94 -38.75 9.94
C LEU A 11 7.98 -37.68 10.50
N VAL A 12 8.37 -36.98 11.56
CA VAL A 12 7.59 -35.85 12.11
C VAL A 12 7.65 -34.61 11.20
N PHE A 13 8.73 -34.44 10.41
CA PHE A 13 8.83 -33.32 9.45
C PHE A 13 8.10 -33.56 8.11
N VAL A 14 7.91 -34.82 7.70
CA VAL A 14 7.15 -35.15 6.48
C VAL A 14 5.63 -35.15 6.73
N ALA A 15 5.18 -35.37 7.97
CA ALA A 15 3.76 -35.40 8.33
C ALA A 15 3.11 -34.02 8.55
N LEU A 16 3.85 -32.91 8.43
CA LEU A 16 3.31 -31.55 8.56
C LEU A 16 3.37 -30.73 7.27
N ALA A 17 3.39 -31.39 6.11
CA ALA A 17 2.95 -30.78 4.86
C ALA A 17 1.41 -30.91 4.77
N LEU A 18 0.70 -30.29 5.72
CA LEU A 18 -0.73 -30.06 5.56
C LEU A 18 -0.83 -29.04 4.42
N SER A 19 -1.04 -29.53 3.19
CA SER A 19 -1.51 -28.69 2.11
C SER A 19 -2.75 -27.99 2.65
N ALA A 20 -2.67 -26.69 2.94
CA ALA A 20 -3.85 -25.89 3.10
C ALA A 20 -4.59 -26.03 1.77
N ALA A 21 -5.58 -26.93 1.72
CA ALA A 21 -6.50 -26.97 0.61
C ALA A 21 -7.01 -25.53 0.47
N PRO A 22 -7.09 -24.98 -0.76
CA PRO A 22 -7.72 -23.68 -0.93
C PRO A 22 -9.08 -23.76 -0.22
N ALA A 23 -9.29 -22.90 0.76
CA ALA A 23 -10.56 -22.80 1.45
C ALA A 23 -11.57 -22.29 0.41
N PHE A 24 -12.20 -23.21 -0.30
CA PHE A 24 -13.41 -22.91 -1.03
C PHE A 24 -14.46 -22.65 0.05
N ALA A 25 -15.14 -21.51 -0.06
CA ALA A 25 -16.33 -21.29 0.74
C ALA A 25 -17.30 -22.45 0.53
N ASP A 26 -17.97 -22.90 1.59
CA ASP A 26 -19.04 -23.88 1.46
C ASP A 26 -20.02 -23.42 0.37
N PRO A 27 -20.50 -24.34 -0.49
CA PRO A 27 -21.46 -23.98 -1.51
C PRO A 27 -22.69 -23.37 -0.84
N TRP A 28 -23.08 -22.19 -1.30
CA TRP A 28 -24.25 -21.47 -0.78
C TRP A 28 -25.49 -22.36 -0.87
N PRO A 29 -26.42 -22.32 0.12
CA PRO A 29 -27.60 -23.18 0.09
C PRO A 29 -28.42 -22.99 -1.20
N ALA A 30 -28.86 -24.10 -1.78
CA ALA A 30 -29.52 -24.11 -3.11
C ALA A 30 -30.93 -23.49 -3.09
N ASP A 31 -31.51 -23.32 -1.91
CA ASP A 31 -32.89 -22.91 -1.64
C ASP A 31 -33.06 -21.42 -1.32
N VAL A 32 -31.96 -20.65 -1.27
CA VAL A 32 -31.99 -19.19 -1.11
C VAL A 32 -32.01 -18.52 -2.49
N PRO A 33 -32.73 -17.41 -2.72
CA PRO A 33 -32.63 -16.67 -3.98
C PRO A 33 -31.19 -16.25 -4.28
N HIS A 34 -30.69 -16.58 -5.47
CA HIS A 34 -29.34 -16.21 -5.91
C HIS A 34 -29.42 -15.04 -6.89
N PHE A 35 -28.64 -13.99 -6.63
CA PHE A 35 -28.38 -12.93 -7.61
C PHE A 35 -27.02 -13.20 -8.27
N SER A 36 -27.02 -13.50 -9.56
CA SER A 36 -25.78 -13.65 -10.33
C SER A 36 -25.28 -12.28 -10.78
N ILE A 37 -24.27 -11.75 -10.10
CA ILE A 37 -23.56 -10.53 -10.50
C ILE A 37 -22.25 -10.94 -11.19
N PRO A 38 -21.87 -10.35 -12.33
CA PRO A 38 -20.58 -10.62 -12.97
C PRO A 38 -19.42 -10.41 -11.98
N VAL A 39 -18.58 -11.44 -11.82
CA VAL A 39 -17.43 -11.39 -10.92
C VAL A 39 -16.14 -11.19 -11.71
N THR A 40 -15.42 -10.12 -11.39
CA THR A 40 -14.07 -9.88 -11.91
C THR A 40 -13.06 -10.05 -10.79
N ARG A 41 -12.10 -10.96 -10.96
CA ARG A 41 -10.98 -11.14 -10.01
C ARG A 41 -9.78 -10.30 -10.44
N LEU A 42 -9.41 -9.33 -9.62
CA LEU A 42 -8.14 -8.60 -9.74
C LEU A 42 -7.17 -9.13 -8.68
N GLY A 43 -6.17 -9.88 -9.09
CA GLY A 43 -5.23 -10.53 -8.17
C GLY A 43 -4.05 -11.17 -8.90
N GLY A 44 -3.22 -11.89 -8.15
CA GLY A 44 -2.04 -12.55 -8.70
C GLY A 44 -1.38 -13.50 -7.71
N SER A 45 -0.26 -14.09 -8.11
CA SER A 45 0.50 -15.05 -7.30
C SER A 45 1.07 -14.45 -6.02
N ASP A 46 1.25 -13.13 -5.98
CA ASP A 46 1.67 -12.40 -4.80
C ASP A 46 1.06 -10.98 -4.79
N ARG A 47 1.28 -10.26 -3.69
CA ARG A 47 0.82 -8.88 -3.49
C ARG A 47 1.39 -7.89 -4.50
N PHE A 48 2.56 -8.16 -5.07
CA PHE A 48 3.17 -7.28 -6.07
C PHE A 48 2.41 -7.40 -7.38
N VAL A 49 2.16 -8.63 -7.84
CA VAL A 49 1.32 -8.91 -9.02
C VAL A 49 -0.09 -8.37 -8.82
N ALA A 50 -0.70 -8.62 -7.64
CA ALA A 50 -2.04 -8.12 -7.34
C ALA A 50 -2.11 -6.59 -7.38
N SER A 51 -1.15 -5.88 -6.76
CA SER A 51 -1.13 -4.41 -6.78
C SER A 51 -1.02 -3.84 -8.19
N THR A 52 -0.19 -4.43 -9.05
CA THR A 52 -0.07 -4.01 -10.45
C THR A 52 -1.34 -4.33 -11.25
N ALA A 53 -1.98 -5.48 -11.03
CA ALA A 53 -3.23 -5.83 -11.70
C ALA A 53 -4.36 -4.86 -11.34
N ILE A 54 -4.47 -4.48 -10.06
CA ILE A 54 -5.43 -3.48 -9.59
C ILE A 54 -5.14 -2.11 -10.21
N ALA A 55 -3.87 -1.67 -10.18
CA ALA A 55 -3.46 -0.40 -10.79
C ALA A 55 -3.82 -0.34 -12.29
N ARG A 56 -3.59 -1.42 -13.03
CA ARG A 56 -3.87 -1.49 -14.47
C ARG A 56 -5.37 -1.48 -14.77
N ALA A 57 -6.18 -2.12 -13.94
CA ALA A 57 -7.63 -2.08 -14.05
C ALA A 57 -8.20 -0.69 -13.75
N ALA A 58 -7.64 0.02 -12.76
CA ALA A 58 -8.06 1.36 -12.37
C ALA A 58 -7.59 2.45 -13.35
N TYR A 59 -6.47 2.23 -14.05
CA TYR A 59 -5.89 3.18 -15.02
C TYR A 59 -5.69 2.51 -16.39
N PRO A 60 -6.77 2.26 -17.16
CA PRO A 60 -6.67 1.61 -18.46
C PRO A 60 -5.76 2.39 -19.41
N GLY A 61 -4.76 1.69 -19.98
CA GLY A 61 -3.81 2.29 -20.93
C GLY A 61 -2.88 3.34 -20.33
N TRP A 62 -2.93 3.59 -19.01
CA TRP A 62 -2.10 4.56 -18.30
C TRP A 62 -2.23 6.02 -18.76
N THR A 63 -3.20 6.34 -19.61
CA THR A 63 -3.37 7.70 -20.15
C THR A 63 -3.69 8.70 -19.04
N GLY A 64 -2.93 9.80 -18.98
CA GLY A 64 -3.14 10.85 -17.99
C GLY A 64 -2.54 10.55 -16.62
N VAL A 65 -1.80 9.45 -16.47
CA VAL A 65 -1.08 9.11 -15.23
C VAL A 65 0.18 9.96 -15.12
N ASN A 66 0.02 11.15 -14.53
CA ASN A 66 1.13 12.09 -14.30
C ASN A 66 2.02 11.69 -13.12
N THR A 67 1.48 10.91 -12.18
CA THR A 67 2.20 10.43 -10.99
C THR A 67 1.87 8.96 -10.73
N VAL A 68 2.86 8.20 -10.26
CA VAL A 68 2.72 6.83 -9.77
C VAL A 68 3.24 6.78 -8.35
N VAL A 69 2.45 6.25 -7.42
CA VAL A 69 2.88 6.04 -6.03
C VAL A 69 3.44 4.64 -5.90
N LEU A 70 4.67 4.53 -5.38
CA LEU A 70 5.27 3.24 -5.05
C LEU A 70 5.52 3.15 -3.55
N ALA A 71 5.18 2.03 -2.93
CA ALA A 71 5.45 1.77 -1.52
C ALA A 71 6.02 0.36 -1.34
N SER A 72 6.62 0.07 -0.18
CA SER A 72 7.10 -1.28 0.09
C SER A 72 5.95 -2.24 0.36
N GLY A 73 5.98 -3.40 -0.29
CA GLY A 73 5.12 -4.54 0.00
C GLY A 73 5.77 -5.55 0.96
N ASP A 74 6.98 -5.30 1.47
CA ASP A 74 7.63 -6.20 2.41
C ASP A 74 6.93 -6.17 3.78
N ASP A 75 6.82 -7.31 4.47
CA ASP A 75 6.03 -7.44 5.72
C ASP A 75 6.44 -6.43 6.82
N GLY A 76 7.73 -6.08 6.88
CA GLY A 76 8.26 -5.11 7.84
C GLY A 76 7.89 -3.64 7.55
N ALA A 77 7.32 -3.35 6.38
CA ALA A 77 7.03 -2.00 5.90
C ALA A 77 5.57 -1.82 5.44
N LEU A 78 4.67 -2.74 5.80
CA LEU A 78 3.26 -2.69 5.40
C LEU A 78 2.50 -1.47 5.91
N ALA A 79 3.03 -0.70 6.87
CA ALA A 79 2.42 0.56 7.30
C ALA A 79 2.49 1.65 6.22
N ASP A 80 3.53 1.62 5.38
CA ASP A 80 3.81 2.65 4.36
C ASP A 80 2.69 2.72 3.30
N PRO A 81 2.26 1.61 2.65
CA PRO A 81 1.16 1.65 1.68
C PRO A 81 -0.20 2.00 2.32
N LEU A 82 -0.43 1.66 3.58
CA LEU A 82 -1.70 1.95 4.27
C LEU A 82 -1.92 3.46 4.43
N ALA A 83 -0.85 4.18 4.79
CA ALA A 83 -0.88 5.63 4.93
C ALA A 83 -0.92 6.37 3.57
N ALA A 84 -0.59 5.69 2.46
CA ALA A 84 -0.47 6.30 1.14
C ALA A 84 -1.80 6.55 0.42
N GLY A 85 -2.94 6.08 0.96
CA GLY A 85 -4.25 6.20 0.31
C GLY A 85 -4.58 7.64 -0.12
N SER A 86 -4.53 8.60 0.80
CA SER A 86 -4.84 10.00 0.53
C SER A 86 -3.90 10.63 -0.52
N LEU A 87 -2.67 10.14 -0.61
CA LEU A 87 -1.71 10.58 -1.61
C LEU A 87 -2.13 10.15 -3.03
N CYS A 88 -2.68 8.94 -3.16
CA CYS A 88 -3.20 8.42 -4.42
C CYS A 88 -4.39 9.26 -4.89
N TRP A 89 -5.27 9.65 -3.96
CA TRP A 89 -6.32 10.63 -4.24
C TRP A 89 -5.74 11.95 -4.72
N ALA A 90 -4.80 12.55 -3.98
CA ALA A 90 -4.30 13.90 -4.28
C ALA A 90 -3.65 14.01 -5.66
N TYR A 91 -3.01 12.93 -6.13
CA TYR A 91 -2.29 12.89 -7.40
C TYR A 91 -3.05 12.20 -8.55
N ASP A 92 -4.28 11.72 -8.31
CA ASP A 92 -4.98 10.77 -9.20
C ASP A 92 -4.05 9.65 -9.69
N ALA A 93 -3.35 9.03 -8.75
CA ALA A 93 -2.23 8.13 -9.03
C ALA A 93 -2.51 6.67 -8.61
N PRO A 94 -2.07 5.68 -9.40
CA PRO A 94 -2.05 4.29 -8.95
C PRO A 94 -1.02 4.08 -7.83
N LEU A 95 -1.34 3.15 -6.92
CA LEU A 95 -0.40 2.60 -5.94
C LEU A 95 0.08 1.22 -6.40
N MET A 96 1.40 1.03 -6.54
CA MET A 96 2.00 -0.29 -6.77
C MET A 96 3.05 -0.60 -5.71
N LEU A 97 3.24 -1.90 -5.43
CA LEU A 97 4.15 -2.35 -4.39
C LEU A 97 5.52 -2.73 -4.96
N VAL A 98 6.58 -2.36 -4.26
CA VAL A 98 7.98 -2.77 -4.53
C VAL A 98 8.58 -3.45 -3.32
N SER A 99 9.76 -4.05 -3.45
CA SER A 99 10.50 -4.65 -2.33
C SER A 99 11.82 -3.93 -2.13
N ALA A 100 12.31 -3.90 -0.89
CA ALA A 100 13.66 -3.40 -0.60
C ALA A 100 14.71 -4.18 -1.41
N LYS A 101 14.44 -5.47 -1.67
CA LYS A 101 15.36 -6.37 -2.37
C LYS A 101 15.29 -6.28 -3.90
N ARG A 102 14.16 -5.88 -4.48
CA ARG A 102 13.96 -5.83 -5.94
C ARG A 102 12.79 -4.93 -6.36
N ILE A 103 12.80 -4.49 -7.62
CA ILE A 103 11.59 -4.01 -8.30
C ILE A 103 10.95 -5.24 -8.98
N PRO A 104 9.74 -5.67 -8.58
CA PRO A 104 9.08 -6.84 -9.18
C PRO A 104 8.85 -6.65 -10.68
N ALA A 105 8.96 -7.73 -11.46
CA ALA A 105 8.81 -7.67 -12.91
C ALA A 105 7.49 -7.02 -13.40
N PRO A 106 6.31 -7.29 -12.78
CA PRO A 106 5.07 -6.59 -13.15
C PRO A 106 5.17 -5.06 -13.02
N VAL A 107 5.82 -4.57 -11.96
CA VAL A 107 6.03 -3.14 -11.74
C VAL A 107 7.01 -2.56 -12.77
N VAL A 108 8.07 -3.29 -13.12
CA VAL A 108 8.99 -2.88 -14.19
C VAL A 108 8.24 -2.70 -15.51
N THR A 109 7.41 -3.67 -15.89
CA THR A 109 6.59 -3.60 -17.10
C THR A 109 5.63 -2.42 -17.06
N ALA A 110 4.88 -2.26 -15.96
CA ALA A 110 3.94 -1.15 -15.81
C ALA A 110 4.64 0.21 -15.91
N LEU A 111 5.78 0.41 -15.25
CA LEU A 111 6.51 1.68 -15.32
C LEU A 111 7.01 2.01 -16.73
N LYS A 112 7.46 1.01 -17.50
CA LYS A 112 7.85 1.21 -18.90
C LYS A 112 6.66 1.58 -19.78
N GLU A 113 5.52 0.91 -19.60
CA GLU A 113 4.28 1.25 -20.29
C GLU A 113 3.83 2.68 -19.95
N ILE A 114 3.81 3.03 -18.66
CA ILE A 114 3.45 4.37 -18.19
C ILE A 114 4.39 5.42 -18.78
N ALA A 115 5.70 5.20 -18.79
CA ALA A 115 6.68 6.13 -19.37
C ALA A 115 6.55 6.27 -20.89
N SER A 116 6.11 5.22 -21.60
CA SER A 116 5.87 5.30 -23.05
C SER A 116 4.68 6.20 -23.40
N VAL A 117 3.67 6.25 -22.53
CA VAL A 117 2.45 7.05 -22.71
C VAL A 117 2.57 8.43 -22.05
N ASN A 118 3.31 8.53 -20.94
CA ASN A 118 3.49 9.73 -20.12
C ASN A 118 5.00 9.92 -19.83
N PRO A 119 5.79 10.45 -20.78
CA PRO A 119 7.25 10.50 -20.67
C PRO A 119 7.78 11.25 -19.44
N THR A 120 7.04 12.24 -18.96
CA THR A 120 7.39 13.09 -17.81
C THR A 120 6.79 12.60 -16.49
N VAL A 121 6.34 11.35 -16.42
CA VAL A 121 5.72 10.78 -15.21
C VAL A 121 6.60 10.96 -13.98
N THR A 122 5.96 11.31 -12.85
CA THR A 122 6.61 11.33 -11.56
C THR A 122 6.38 10.01 -10.81
N VAL A 123 7.46 9.31 -10.45
CA VAL A 123 7.41 8.18 -9.52
C VAL A 123 7.67 8.70 -8.11
N LEU A 124 6.65 8.67 -7.27
CA LEU A 124 6.69 9.10 -5.88
C LEU A 124 6.80 7.88 -4.96
N VAL A 125 7.96 7.71 -4.34
CA VAL A 125 8.28 6.56 -3.49
C VAL A 125 7.98 6.89 -2.04
N VAL A 126 7.04 6.16 -1.46
CA VAL A 126 6.61 6.19 -0.06
C VAL A 126 7.45 5.21 0.77
N GLY A 127 7.87 5.67 1.94
CA GLY A 127 8.76 4.92 2.84
C GLY A 127 10.22 5.33 2.70
N GLY A 128 10.96 5.20 3.81
CA GLY A 128 12.38 5.56 3.89
C GLY A 128 13.32 4.54 3.25
N ASN A 129 14.63 4.78 3.41
CA ASN A 129 15.68 3.91 2.86
C ASN A 129 15.58 2.45 3.33
N HIS A 130 15.00 2.20 4.50
CA HIS A 130 14.75 0.83 4.97
C HIS A 130 13.70 0.12 4.11
N SER A 131 12.60 0.80 3.77
CA SER A 131 11.50 0.26 2.96
C SER A 131 11.86 0.19 1.48
N VAL A 132 12.47 1.26 0.95
CA VAL A 132 12.92 1.34 -0.44
C VAL A 132 14.34 1.94 -0.48
N PRO A 133 15.39 1.11 -0.51
CA PRO A 133 16.77 1.57 -0.48
C PRO A 133 17.18 2.39 -1.71
N ALA A 134 18.25 3.18 -1.58
CA ALA A 134 18.78 4.01 -2.66
C ALA A 134 19.06 3.25 -3.96
N GLY A 135 19.52 2.00 -3.88
CA GLY A 135 19.73 1.16 -5.06
C GLY A 135 18.44 0.90 -5.86
N ARG A 136 17.28 0.82 -5.19
CA ARG A 136 15.96 0.72 -5.85
C ARG A 136 15.58 2.04 -6.52
N ILE A 137 15.84 3.17 -5.87
CA ILE A 137 15.62 4.51 -6.46
C ILE A 137 16.43 4.68 -7.74
N THR A 138 17.70 4.26 -7.74
CA THR A 138 18.55 4.27 -8.95
C THR A 138 17.97 3.38 -10.06
N THR A 139 17.52 2.16 -9.73
CA THR A 139 16.85 1.30 -10.72
C THR A 139 15.60 1.96 -11.29
N LEU A 140 14.76 2.56 -10.45
CA LEU A 140 13.54 3.25 -10.89
C LEU A 140 13.84 4.39 -11.86
N ARG A 141 14.87 5.21 -11.61
CA ARG A 141 15.29 6.29 -12.52
C ARG A 141 15.66 5.78 -13.90
N GLY A 142 16.31 4.61 -13.98
CA GLY A 142 16.62 3.97 -15.26
C GLY A 142 15.40 3.46 -16.02
N LEU A 143 14.27 3.22 -15.34
CA LEU A 143 13.02 2.79 -15.98
C LEU A 143 12.19 3.95 -16.53
N VAL A 144 12.40 5.16 -16.01
CA VAL A 144 11.66 6.38 -16.40
C VAL A 144 12.62 7.54 -16.73
N PRO A 145 13.45 7.44 -17.79
CA PRO A 145 14.59 8.33 -18.00
C PRO A 145 14.22 9.81 -18.22
N SER A 146 13.05 10.10 -18.79
CA SER A 146 12.52 11.46 -18.95
C SER A 146 11.58 11.88 -17.82
N GLY A 147 11.26 10.95 -16.91
CA GLY A 147 10.42 11.17 -15.75
C GLY A 147 11.23 11.61 -14.54
N THR A 148 10.55 11.74 -13.41
CA THR A 148 11.16 12.15 -12.15
C THR A 148 10.92 11.07 -11.09
N VAL A 149 11.97 10.68 -10.35
CA VAL A 149 11.82 9.76 -9.20
C VAL A 149 12.15 10.49 -7.90
N THR A 150 11.17 10.58 -7.01
CA THR A 150 11.30 11.27 -5.72
C THR A 150 11.01 10.32 -4.56
N GLN A 151 11.79 10.47 -3.49
CA GLN A 151 11.58 9.80 -2.20
C GLN A 151 11.76 10.87 -1.11
N PRO A 152 10.70 11.63 -0.80
CA PRO A 152 10.81 12.75 0.14
C PRO A 152 10.95 12.29 1.59
N TRP A 153 10.44 11.09 1.92
CA TRP A 153 10.52 10.53 3.28
C TRP A 153 11.78 9.71 3.42
N LYS A 154 12.79 10.24 4.13
CA LYS A 154 14.08 9.55 4.34
C LYS A 154 14.29 9.07 5.77
N LEU A 155 13.59 9.67 6.73
CA LEU A 155 13.77 9.47 8.17
C LEU A 155 12.40 9.42 8.86
N GLY A 156 12.41 8.94 10.10
CA GLY A 156 11.22 8.83 10.94
C GLY A 156 10.62 7.43 10.94
N ASP A 157 9.59 7.27 11.76
CA ASP A 157 8.80 6.05 11.86
C ASP A 157 7.48 6.16 11.07
N ARG A 158 6.68 5.09 11.12
CA ARG A 158 5.37 5.03 10.46
C ARG A 158 4.39 6.12 10.90
N TYR A 159 4.50 6.64 12.11
CA TYR A 159 3.62 7.70 12.61
C TYR A 159 4.03 9.04 12.01
N GLN A 160 5.35 9.29 11.93
CA GLN A 160 5.90 10.46 11.28
C GLN A 160 5.67 10.44 9.76
N LEU A 161 5.78 9.27 9.14
CA LEU A 161 5.44 9.08 7.73
C LEU A 161 3.97 9.42 7.46
N ALA A 162 3.03 8.90 8.26
CA ALA A 162 1.61 9.18 8.11
C ALA A 162 1.30 10.69 8.23
N ARG A 163 1.93 11.39 9.20
CA ARG A 163 1.84 12.86 9.29
C ARG A 163 2.36 13.54 8.01
N SER A 164 3.53 13.16 7.53
CA SER A 164 4.12 13.77 6.34
C SER A 164 3.30 13.52 5.08
N ILE A 165 2.66 12.35 4.95
CA ILE A 165 1.72 12.07 3.86
C ILE A 165 0.48 12.95 3.98
N ALA A 166 -0.09 13.10 5.18
CA ALA A 166 -1.24 13.99 5.41
C ALA A 166 -0.91 15.45 5.05
N ALA A 167 0.27 15.95 5.44
CA ALA A 167 0.73 17.29 5.09
C ALA A 167 0.95 17.45 3.57
N ARG A 168 1.57 16.46 2.91
CA ARG A 168 1.78 16.48 1.46
C ARG A 168 0.45 16.45 0.70
N THR A 169 -0.48 15.60 1.12
CA THR A 169 -1.84 15.50 0.56
C THR A 169 -2.52 16.86 0.60
N ARG A 170 -2.52 17.53 1.75
CA ARG A 170 -3.12 18.87 1.91
C ARG A 170 -2.46 19.92 1.02
N SER A 171 -1.13 19.93 0.96
CA SER A 171 -0.40 20.85 0.10
C SER A 171 -0.77 20.68 -1.37
N VAL A 172 -0.85 19.43 -1.85
CA VAL A 172 -1.23 19.13 -3.24
C VAL A 172 -2.69 19.50 -3.50
N ALA A 173 -3.60 19.15 -2.58
CA ALA A 173 -5.02 19.48 -2.68
C ALA A 173 -5.23 20.99 -2.80
N ALA A 174 -4.54 21.79 -1.98
CA ALA A 174 -4.58 23.25 -2.04
C ALA A 174 -4.10 23.79 -3.40
N THR A 175 -3.01 23.25 -3.94
CA THR A 175 -2.48 23.70 -5.25
C THR A 175 -3.31 23.24 -6.45
N THR A 176 -4.10 22.17 -6.30
CA THR A 176 -4.92 21.58 -7.36
C THR A 176 -6.40 21.95 -7.25
N GLY A 177 -6.77 22.77 -6.25
CA GLY A 177 -8.16 23.17 -6.00
C GLY A 177 -9.07 22.04 -5.51
N ARG A 178 -8.51 20.93 -5.02
CA ARG A 178 -9.28 19.81 -4.47
C ARG A 178 -9.62 20.07 -3.01
N SER A 179 -10.84 19.73 -2.63
CA SER A 179 -11.30 19.83 -1.24
C SER A 179 -11.17 18.48 -0.54
N ILE A 180 -10.51 18.45 0.62
CA ILE A 180 -10.47 17.29 1.50
C ILE A 180 -11.56 17.51 2.57
N PRO A 181 -12.44 16.52 2.84
CA PRO A 181 -13.36 16.60 3.97
C PRO A 181 -12.61 16.95 5.27
N SER A 182 -13.23 17.75 6.15
CA SER A 182 -12.64 18.18 7.42
C SER A 182 -12.61 17.05 8.46
N ALA A 183 -11.84 16.01 8.16
CA ALA A 183 -11.73 14.80 8.94
C ALA A 183 -10.31 14.24 8.91
N VAL A 184 -10.00 13.42 9.91
CA VAL A 184 -8.86 12.49 9.90
C VAL A 184 -9.35 11.12 10.37
N MET A 185 -8.81 10.04 9.79
CA MET A 185 -9.03 8.68 10.27
C MET A 185 -7.83 8.28 11.13
N ILE A 186 -8.08 7.63 12.26
CA ILE A 186 -7.06 7.22 13.22
C ILE A 186 -7.22 5.72 13.43
N ALA A 187 -6.17 4.96 13.12
CA ALA A 187 -6.14 3.51 13.25
C ALA A 187 -4.90 3.04 14.00
N ASN A 188 -4.97 1.86 14.59
CA ASN A 188 -3.80 1.27 15.24
C ASN A 188 -2.72 0.90 14.22
N GLY A 189 -1.51 1.42 14.43
CA GLY A 189 -0.35 1.18 13.58
C GLY A 189 0.80 0.49 14.32
N ALA A 190 0.59 -0.08 15.50
CA ALA A 190 1.69 -0.61 16.32
C ALA A 190 2.42 -1.79 15.66
N ASN A 191 1.70 -2.70 15.00
CA ASN A 191 2.27 -3.90 14.39
C ASN A 191 1.36 -4.44 13.25
N PRO A 192 1.85 -5.36 12.41
CA PRO A 192 1.07 -5.89 11.29
C PRO A 192 -0.28 -6.52 11.66
N ALA A 193 -0.40 -7.14 12.84
CA ALA A 193 -1.67 -7.71 13.31
C ALA A 193 -2.70 -6.65 13.73
N ALA A 194 -2.31 -5.37 13.79
CA ALA A 194 -3.20 -4.26 14.10
C ALA A 194 -3.58 -3.42 12.87
N PHE A 195 -3.14 -3.81 11.66
CA PHE A 195 -3.32 -3.00 10.45
C PHE A 195 -4.68 -3.15 9.77
N PHE A 196 -5.57 -4.01 10.26
CA PHE A 196 -6.85 -4.30 9.61
C PHE A 196 -7.75 -3.07 9.47
N ASP A 197 -7.77 -2.22 10.50
CA ASP A 197 -8.55 -0.98 10.50
C ASP A 197 -7.97 0.03 9.52
N ALA A 198 -6.65 0.20 9.54
CA ALA A 198 -5.93 1.06 8.59
C ALA A 198 -6.09 0.58 7.14
N LEU A 199 -6.12 -0.74 6.91
CA LEU A 199 -6.35 -1.35 5.60
C LEU A 199 -7.75 -1.06 5.08
N SER A 200 -8.76 -1.21 5.94
CA SER A 200 -10.15 -0.90 5.60
C SER A 200 -10.31 0.59 5.28
N ALA A 201 -9.68 1.45 6.10
CA ALA A 201 -9.67 2.91 5.93
C ALA A 201 -8.96 3.40 4.66
N ALA A 202 -7.94 2.66 4.18
CA ALA A 202 -7.11 3.09 3.06
C ALA A 202 -7.92 3.32 1.77
N SER A 203 -8.98 2.53 1.55
CA SER A 203 -9.88 2.70 0.40
C SER A 203 -10.67 4.01 0.47
N VAL A 204 -11.23 4.31 1.64
CA VAL A 204 -11.91 5.59 1.91
C VAL A 204 -10.93 6.77 1.77
N SER A 205 -9.69 6.58 2.24
CA SER A 205 -8.62 7.58 2.12
C SER A 205 -8.29 7.87 0.66
N ALA A 206 -8.17 6.84 -0.17
CA ALA A 206 -7.92 6.97 -1.60
C ALA A 206 -9.09 7.56 -2.40
N GLN A 207 -10.32 7.48 -1.88
CA GLN A 207 -11.49 8.07 -2.52
C GLN A 207 -11.75 9.51 -2.10
N SER A 208 -11.41 9.88 -0.86
CA SER A 208 -11.81 11.16 -0.26
C SER A 208 -10.64 12.12 0.02
N GLY A 209 -9.39 11.64 -0.02
CA GLY A 209 -8.23 12.41 0.42
C GLY A 209 -8.10 12.54 1.94
N VAL A 210 -9.06 12.04 2.72
CA VAL A 210 -8.97 12.05 4.20
C VAL A 210 -7.80 11.17 4.63
N PRO A 211 -6.79 11.69 5.36
CA PRO A 211 -5.61 10.92 5.69
C PRO A 211 -5.89 9.86 6.76
N VAL A 212 -5.21 8.71 6.63
CA VAL A 212 -5.11 7.70 7.70
C VAL A 212 -3.89 8.02 8.55
N LEU A 213 -4.12 8.37 9.80
CA LEU A 213 -3.11 8.57 10.82
C LEU A 213 -2.99 7.31 11.67
N LEU A 214 -1.76 6.98 12.05
CA LEU A 214 -1.47 5.80 12.85
C LEU A 214 -1.29 6.17 14.31
N THR A 215 -1.70 5.29 15.22
CA THR A 215 -1.46 5.43 16.67
C THR A 215 -0.93 4.12 17.27
N ARG A 216 -0.53 4.15 18.55
CA ARG A 216 -0.37 2.94 19.36
C ARG A 216 -1.65 2.69 20.16
N ALA A 217 -1.81 1.46 20.65
CA ALA A 217 -2.98 1.06 21.42
C ALA A 217 -3.24 1.94 22.66
N THR A 218 -2.17 2.37 23.35
CA THR A 218 -2.27 3.07 24.64
C THR A 218 -1.60 4.43 24.65
N VAL A 219 -0.97 4.84 23.54
CA VAL A 219 -0.20 6.08 23.46
C VAL A 219 -0.47 6.73 22.12
N LEU A 220 -0.86 8.00 22.14
CA LEU A 220 -0.96 8.82 20.93
C LEU A 220 0.41 9.43 20.59
N PRO A 221 1.11 8.96 19.55
CA PRO A 221 2.44 9.46 19.21
C PRO A 221 2.42 10.96 18.92
N VAL A 222 3.50 11.67 19.27
CA VAL A 222 3.61 13.12 19.03
C VAL A 222 3.39 13.49 17.56
N ALA A 223 3.91 12.67 16.63
CA ALA A 223 3.66 12.87 15.20
C ALA A 223 2.16 12.83 14.85
N THR A 224 1.40 11.93 15.48
CA THR A 224 -0.05 11.81 15.28
C THR A 224 -0.79 13.00 15.88
N GLN A 225 -0.40 13.46 17.08
CA GLN A 225 -0.96 14.66 17.70
C GLN A 225 -0.78 15.89 16.80
N LEU A 226 0.43 16.07 16.26
CA LEU A 226 0.75 17.17 15.35
C LEU A 226 -0.01 17.04 14.03
N ALA A 227 -0.16 15.84 13.47
CA ALA A 227 -0.94 15.65 12.27
C ALA A 227 -2.42 16.03 12.46
N ILE A 228 -2.99 15.72 13.63
CA ILE A 228 -4.37 16.11 13.98
C ILE A 228 -4.47 17.63 14.08
N SER A 229 -3.56 18.30 14.79
CA SER A 229 -3.63 19.76 14.94
C SER A 229 -3.39 20.49 13.61
N GLU A 230 -2.37 20.09 12.83
CA GLU A 230 -2.03 20.64 11.52
C GLU A 230 -3.12 20.40 10.45
N SER A 231 -3.99 19.41 10.67
CA SER A 231 -5.10 19.14 9.76
C SER A 231 -6.21 20.19 9.81
N GLY A 232 -6.38 20.85 10.96
CA GLY A 232 -7.56 21.68 11.20
C GLY A 232 -8.87 20.90 11.14
N ALA A 233 -8.83 19.56 11.16
CA ALA A 233 -10.01 18.72 11.01
C ALA A 233 -10.97 18.90 12.19
N THR A 234 -12.25 19.07 11.87
CA THR A 234 -13.33 19.17 12.86
C THR A 234 -13.88 17.80 13.25
N SER A 235 -13.59 16.75 12.48
CA SER A 235 -13.96 15.37 12.76
C SER A 235 -12.74 14.44 12.92
N ARG A 236 -12.86 13.47 13.83
CA ARG A 236 -11.84 12.43 14.08
C ARG A 236 -12.55 11.08 14.11
N ILE A 237 -12.24 10.22 13.16
CA ILE A 237 -12.82 8.88 13.05
C ILE A 237 -11.81 7.91 13.64
N ILE A 238 -12.19 7.19 14.69
CA ILE A 238 -11.36 6.16 15.33
C ILE A 238 -11.83 4.81 14.80
N LEU A 239 -10.88 4.02 14.30
CA LEU A 239 -11.10 2.70 13.73
C LEU A 239 -10.33 1.67 14.56
#